data_AF-A0A2E3DJR0-F1
#
_entry.id   AF-A0A2E3DJR0-F1
#
_cell.length_a   1.000
_cell.length_b   1.000
_cell.length_c   1.000
_cell.angle_alpha   90.00
_cell.angle_beta   90.00
_cell.angle_gamma   90.00
#
_symmetry.space_group_name_H-M   'P 1'
#
loop_
_entity.id
_entity.type
_entity.pdbx_description
1 polymer ?
#
loop_
_entity_poly.entity_id
_entity_poly.type
_entity_poly.pdbx_seq_one_letter_code
_entity_poly.pdbx_strand_id
1 'polypeptide(L)'
;MMKRFQKNQLVVALVLLVLVQPVFGQVNDQVYLKSSPKEAIRGLIDDITSTEVVLRANGNPRRLASNQISRIQFANAPADLLQAAAAYRREQFNEAKAGLQGINLDDVQDKWVKEEIAFMLASIDAKSALAGEGDKIAAGTLLVGFVENYASSFHYYEAVELIADLLYSVGNFKNSAEYYQ
;
A
#
# COMPACT_ATOMS: atom_id res chain seq x y z
N MET A 1 -0.45 63.96 -60.47
CA MET A 1 0.51 64.39 -59.42
C MET A 1 0.50 63.33 -58.33
N MET A 2 1.51 62.46 -58.34
CA MET A 2 1.59 61.27 -57.48
C MET A 2 2.05 61.63 -56.06
N LYS A 3 1.36 61.10 -55.04
CA LYS A 3 1.92 60.92 -53.69
C LYS A 3 1.76 59.47 -53.28
N ARG A 4 2.91 58.82 -53.05
CA ARG A 4 3.09 57.53 -52.35
C ARG A 4 2.92 57.72 -50.82
N PHE A 5 3.05 56.63 -50.06
CA PHE A 5 2.93 56.43 -48.60
C PHE A 5 1.54 55.86 -48.20
N GLN A 6 1.38 54.74 -47.47
CA GLN A 6 2.31 53.93 -46.68
C GLN A 6 1.68 52.56 -46.31
N LYS A 7 2.56 51.55 -46.31
CA LYS A 7 2.53 50.16 -45.81
C LYS A 7 1.45 49.69 -44.79
N ASN A 8 1.01 48.45 -45.03
CA ASN A 8 0.74 47.35 -44.10
C ASN A 8 -0.15 47.63 -42.87
N GLN A 9 -1.45 47.32 -43.00
CA GLN A 9 -2.25 46.97 -41.84
C GLN A 9 -2.06 45.49 -41.51
N LEU A 10 -1.43 45.29 -40.36
CA LEU A 10 -1.11 44.01 -39.75
C LEU A 10 -2.37 43.18 -39.50
N VAL A 11 -2.34 41.97 -40.07
CA VAL A 11 -3.11 40.83 -39.59
C VAL A 11 -2.52 40.41 -38.25
N VAL A 12 -3.23 40.64 -37.15
CA VAL A 12 -2.95 40.00 -35.85
C VAL A 12 -4.25 39.40 -35.34
N ALA A 13 -4.60 38.23 -35.89
CA ALA A 13 -5.50 37.30 -35.24
C ALA A 13 -4.69 36.59 -34.15
N LEU A 14 -4.75 37.12 -32.93
CA LEU A 14 -4.14 36.51 -31.75
C LEU A 14 -4.93 35.26 -31.39
N VAL A 15 -4.49 34.11 -31.90
CA VAL A 15 -4.95 32.78 -31.48
C VAL A 15 -4.52 32.58 -30.03
N LEU A 16 -5.43 32.82 -29.10
CA LEU A 16 -5.31 32.42 -27.70
C LEU A 16 -5.48 30.90 -27.63
N LEU A 17 -4.40 30.18 -27.97
CA LEU A 17 -4.31 28.74 -27.74
C LEU A 17 -4.14 28.54 -26.23
N VAL A 18 -5.26 28.27 -25.55
CA VAL A 18 -5.24 27.82 -24.15
C VAL A 18 -4.50 26.48 -24.13
N LEU A 19 -3.24 26.51 -23.73
CA LEU A 19 -2.49 25.33 -23.31
C LEU A 19 -3.16 24.80 -22.05
N VAL A 20 -4.20 23.98 -22.21
CA VAL A 20 -4.66 23.09 -21.15
C VAL A 20 -3.56 22.04 -20.99
N GLN A 21 -2.54 22.38 -20.20
CA GLN A 21 -1.58 21.40 -19.71
C GLN A 21 -2.41 20.39 -18.91
N PRO A 22 -2.33 19.08 -19.20
CA PRO A 22 -2.87 18.10 -18.28
C PRO A 22 -2.13 18.29 -16.97
N VAL A 23 -2.84 18.78 -15.95
CA VAL A 23 -2.40 18.62 -14.58
C VAL A 23 -2.45 17.11 -14.36
N PHE A 24 -1.33 16.43 -14.55
CA PHE A 24 -1.15 15.09 -14.00
C PHE A 24 -1.29 15.29 -12.50
N GLY A 25 -2.51 15.06 -11.98
CA GLY A 25 -2.74 15.03 -10.55
C GLY A 25 -1.72 14.06 -9.99
N GLN A 26 -0.81 14.55 -9.15
CA GLN A 26 0.22 13.72 -8.54
C GLN A 26 -0.51 12.59 -7.81
N VAL A 27 -0.41 11.37 -8.36
CA VAL A 27 -1.03 10.20 -7.74
C VAL A 27 -0.24 9.97 -6.47
N ASN A 28 -0.87 10.26 -5.33
CA ASN A 28 -0.24 10.24 -4.03
C ASN A 28 -0.69 9.01 -3.26
N ASP A 29 0.25 8.37 -2.59
CA ASP A 29 -0.02 7.36 -1.57
C ASP A 29 -0.80 8.00 -0.42
N GLN A 30 -1.55 7.17 0.29
CA GLN A 30 -2.38 7.59 1.41
C GLN A 30 -2.05 6.74 2.62
N VAL A 31 -1.45 7.35 3.64
CA VAL A 31 -1.19 6.70 4.92
C VAL A 31 -2.27 7.08 5.91
N TYR A 32 -2.90 6.09 6.52
CA TYR A 32 -3.91 6.28 7.55
C TYR A 32 -3.32 5.87 8.90
N LEU A 33 -3.44 6.74 9.90
CA LEU A 33 -2.99 6.43 11.26
C LEU A 33 -4.10 5.76 12.05
N LYS A 34 -3.72 4.93 13.03
CA LYS A 34 -4.64 4.30 13.99
C LYS A 34 -5.43 5.34 14.79
N SER A 35 -4.82 6.48 15.09
CA SER A 35 -5.47 7.61 15.79
C SER A 35 -6.48 8.37 14.93
N SER A 36 -6.38 8.29 13.61
CA SER A 36 -7.24 9.03 12.66
C SER A 36 -7.56 8.19 11.42
N PRO A 37 -8.26 7.05 11.56
CA PRO A 37 -8.38 6.03 10.51
C PRO A 37 -9.20 6.45 9.28
N LYS A 38 -9.88 7.61 9.36
CA LYS A 38 -10.68 8.21 8.28
C LYS A 38 -9.95 9.34 7.56
N GLU A 39 -8.83 9.81 8.09
CA GLU A 39 -8.06 10.93 7.55
C GLU A 39 -6.75 10.42 6.98
N ALA A 40 -6.51 10.71 5.70
CA ALA A 40 -5.31 10.30 4.99
C ALA A 40 -4.25 11.39 5.07
N ILE A 41 -3.02 11.00 5.38
CA ILE A 41 -1.83 11.79 5.07
C ILE A 41 -1.44 11.42 3.63
N ARG A 42 -1.49 12.40 2.73
CA ARG A 42 -1.24 12.21 1.30
C ARG A 42 0.17 12.64 0.94
N GLY A 43 0.90 11.82 0.18
CA GLY A 43 2.24 12.14 -0.30
C GLY A 43 2.84 11.02 -1.14
N LEU A 44 4.12 11.13 -1.49
CA LEU A 44 4.88 10.05 -2.10
C LEU A 44 5.62 9.29 -1.00
N ILE A 45 5.55 7.95 -0.99
CA ILE A 45 6.39 7.15 -0.10
C ILE A 45 7.82 7.16 -0.62
N ASP A 46 8.75 7.63 0.21
CA ASP A 46 10.17 7.66 -0.09
C ASP A 46 10.87 6.38 0.39
N ASP A 47 10.44 5.85 1.55
CA ASP A 47 11.02 4.65 2.16
C ASP A 47 10.05 3.93 3.11
N ILE A 48 10.25 2.62 3.28
CA ILE A 48 9.53 1.77 4.23
C ILE A 48 10.53 0.85 4.92
N THR A 49 10.44 0.81 6.25
CA THR A 49 11.14 -0.12 7.13
C THR A 49 10.14 -0.77 8.10
N SER A 50 10.59 -1.76 8.87
CA SER A 50 9.75 -2.42 9.86
C SER A 50 9.28 -1.49 10.99
N THR A 51 9.99 -0.39 11.24
CA THR A 51 9.68 0.54 12.33
C THR A 51 9.19 1.90 11.85
N GLU A 52 9.43 2.27 10.60
CA GLU A 52 9.13 3.59 10.07
C GLU A 52 8.75 3.58 8.59
N VAL A 53 7.80 4.43 8.22
CA VAL A 53 7.47 4.82 6.85
C VAL A 53 7.78 6.30 6.64
N VAL A 54 8.54 6.61 5.59
CA VAL A 54 8.89 7.99 5.23
C VAL A 54 8.00 8.44 4.08
N LEU A 55 7.12 9.39 4.34
CA LEU A 55 6.19 9.96 3.36
C LEU A 55 6.56 11.42 3.08
N ARG A 56 6.78 11.77 1.81
CA ARG A 56 7.01 13.15 1.37
C ARG A 56 5.68 13.85 1.07
N ALA A 57 5.23 14.70 1.99
CA ALA A 57 4.01 15.49 1.85
C ALA A 57 4.36 16.96 1.59
N ASN A 58 3.83 17.53 0.51
CA ASN A 58 4.10 18.92 0.10
C ASN A 58 5.61 19.26 0.06
N GLY A 59 6.43 18.32 -0.42
CA GLY A 59 7.89 18.46 -0.52
C GLY A 59 8.66 18.22 0.78
N ASN A 60 7.99 18.02 1.91
CA ASN A 60 8.66 17.79 3.20
C ASN A 60 8.57 16.31 3.61
N PRO A 61 9.69 15.68 4.02
CA PRO A 61 9.67 14.31 4.54
C PRO A 61 8.98 14.27 5.90
N ARG A 62 8.02 13.36 6.05
CA ARG A 62 7.34 13.05 7.30
C ARG A 62 7.62 11.59 7.66
N ARG A 63 8.25 11.40 8.82
CA ARG A 63 8.53 10.08 9.39
C ARG A 63 7.34 9.62 10.23
N LEU A 64 6.82 8.43 9.93
CA LEU A 64 5.66 7.82 10.57
C LEU A 64 6.06 6.48 11.17
N ALA A 65 5.87 6.29 12.47
CA ALA A 65 6.19 5.00 13.10
C ALA A 65 5.20 3.91 12.62
N SER A 66 5.69 2.75 12.21
CA SER A 66 4.87 1.67 11.64
C SER A 66 3.79 1.20 12.61
N ASN A 67 4.07 1.18 13.92
CA ASN A 67 3.10 0.81 14.95
C ASN A 67 1.91 1.79 15.07
N GLN A 68 2.02 3.01 14.53
CA GLN A 68 0.94 4.00 14.48
C GLN A 68 0.14 3.95 13.17
N ILE A 69 0.63 3.24 12.16
CA ILE A 69 -0.02 3.14 10.84
C ILE A 69 -1.11 2.07 10.93
N SER A 70 -2.29 2.40 10.42
CA SER A 70 -3.41 1.47 10.27
C SER A 70 -3.42 0.78 8.92
N ARG A 71 -3.08 1.52 7.86
CA ARG A 71 -2.98 1.01 6.49
C ARG A 71 -2.29 2.03 5.60
N ILE A 72 -1.74 1.53 4.50
CA ILE A 72 -1.26 2.32 3.37
C ILE A 72 -2.14 1.99 2.17
N GLN A 73 -2.56 3.02 1.43
CA GLN A 73 -3.15 2.84 0.11
C GLN A 73 -2.18 3.42 -0.91
N PHE A 74 -1.53 2.53 -1.65
CA PHE A 74 -0.57 2.91 -2.68
C PHE A 74 -1.27 3.53 -3.89
N ALA A 75 -0.67 4.60 -4.41
CA ALA A 75 -1.14 5.34 -5.58
C ALA A 75 -1.35 4.45 -6.80
N ASN A 76 -0.40 3.54 -7.04
CA ASN A 76 -0.34 2.68 -8.23
C ASN A 76 -0.87 1.25 -7.96
N ALA A 77 -1.60 1.04 -6.86
CA ALA A 77 -2.21 -0.25 -6.56
C ALA A 77 -3.26 -0.62 -7.61
N PRO A 78 -3.30 -1.89 -8.08
CA PRO A 78 -4.40 -2.40 -8.90
C PRO A 78 -5.76 -2.21 -8.21
N ALA A 79 -6.82 -1.99 -8.99
CA ALA A 79 -8.17 -1.84 -8.45
C ALA A 79 -8.60 -3.06 -7.61
N ASP A 80 -8.20 -4.25 -8.02
CA ASP A 80 -8.50 -5.50 -7.32
C ASP A 80 -7.84 -5.54 -5.92
N LEU A 81 -6.65 -4.98 -5.75
CA LEU A 81 -6.03 -4.82 -4.44
C LEU A 81 -6.84 -3.88 -3.55
N LEU A 82 -7.34 -2.76 -4.10
CA LEU A 82 -8.17 -1.83 -3.32
C LEU A 82 -9.47 -2.48 -2.83
N GLN A 83 -10.11 -3.29 -3.67
CA GLN A 83 -11.31 -4.03 -3.32
C GLN A 83 -11.01 -5.13 -2.29
N ALA A 84 -9.97 -5.93 -2.52
CA ALA A 84 -9.56 -6.98 -1.61
C ALA A 84 -9.15 -6.42 -0.24
N ALA A 85 -8.44 -5.30 -0.19
CA ALA A 85 -8.09 -4.61 1.05
C ALA A 85 -9.33 -4.11 1.80
N ALA A 86 -10.38 -3.70 1.09
CA ALA A 86 -11.64 -3.35 1.72
C ALA A 86 -12.36 -4.57 2.31
N ALA A 87 -12.37 -5.71 1.61
CA ALA A 87 -12.92 -6.97 2.12
C ALA A 87 -12.12 -7.50 3.33
N TYR A 88 -10.78 -7.47 3.25
CA TYR A 88 -9.89 -7.87 4.34
C TYR A 88 -10.17 -7.09 5.64
N ARG A 89 -10.36 -5.77 5.55
CA ARG A 89 -10.72 -4.92 6.70
C ARG A 89 -12.11 -5.21 7.28
N ARG A 90 -12.99 -5.83 6.51
CA ARG A 90 -14.32 -6.29 6.97
C ARG A 90 -14.32 -7.75 7.41
N GLU A 91 -13.13 -8.37 7.51
CA GLU A 91 -12.93 -9.78 7.85
C GLU A 91 -13.60 -10.75 6.86
N GLN A 92 -13.87 -10.27 5.64
CA GLN A 92 -14.40 -11.08 4.55
C GLN A 92 -13.25 -11.79 3.84
N PHE A 93 -12.59 -12.71 4.53
CA PHE A 93 -11.33 -13.31 4.10
C PHE A 93 -11.43 -14.11 2.80
N ASN A 94 -12.55 -14.80 2.56
CA ASN A 94 -12.77 -15.52 1.30
C ASN A 94 -12.84 -14.58 0.09
N GLU A 95 -13.54 -13.45 0.22
CA GLU A 95 -13.63 -12.42 -0.83
C GLU A 95 -12.26 -11.75 -1.04
N ALA A 96 -11.57 -11.39 0.05
CA ALA A 96 -10.25 -10.79 -0.01
C ALA A 96 -9.24 -11.72 -0.70
N LYS A 97 -9.21 -13.01 -0.32
CA LYS A 97 -8.29 -13.99 -0.88
C LYS A 97 -8.52 -14.20 -2.37
N ALA A 98 -9.77 -14.35 -2.79
CA ALA A 98 -10.12 -14.48 -4.20
C ALA A 98 -9.68 -13.26 -5.01
N GLY A 99 -9.91 -12.05 -4.48
CA GLY A 99 -9.46 -10.80 -5.12
C GLY A 99 -7.94 -10.72 -5.26
N LEU A 100 -7.19 -11.06 -4.21
CA LEU A 100 -5.71 -11.03 -4.24
C LEU A 100 -5.13 -12.08 -5.18
N GLN A 101 -5.68 -13.30 -5.21
CA GLN A 101 -5.22 -14.38 -6.10
C GLN A 101 -5.49 -14.09 -7.57
N GLY A 102 -6.46 -13.22 -7.88
CA GLY A 102 -6.73 -12.77 -9.24
C GLY A 102 -5.71 -11.77 -9.80
N ILE A 103 -4.85 -11.18 -8.94
CA ILE A 103 -3.87 -10.17 -9.35
C ILE A 103 -2.68 -10.85 -10.02
N ASN A 104 -2.37 -10.44 -11.25
CA ASN A 104 -1.12 -10.81 -11.91
C ASN A 104 0.06 -10.05 -11.30
N LEU A 105 0.89 -10.73 -10.51
CA LEU A 105 2.04 -10.12 -9.83
C LEU A 105 3.14 -9.64 -10.79
N ASP A 106 3.17 -10.12 -12.02
CA ASP A 106 4.13 -9.67 -13.04
C ASP A 106 3.81 -8.26 -13.54
N ASP A 107 2.52 -7.87 -13.51
CA ASP A 107 2.06 -6.53 -13.91
C ASP A 107 2.26 -5.49 -12.79
N VAL A 108 2.44 -5.95 -11.54
CA VAL A 108 2.73 -5.07 -10.41
C VAL A 108 4.21 -4.68 -10.47
N GLN A 109 4.50 -3.39 -10.64
CA GLN A 109 5.89 -2.90 -10.69
C GLN A 109 6.39 -2.42 -9.32
N ASP A 110 5.47 -1.94 -8.49
CA ASP A 110 5.81 -1.40 -7.18
C ASP A 110 6.08 -2.53 -6.17
N LYS A 111 7.31 -2.57 -5.64
CA LYS A 111 7.74 -3.58 -4.66
C LYS A 111 6.90 -3.57 -3.39
N TRP A 112 6.45 -2.39 -2.94
CA TRP A 112 5.66 -2.27 -1.72
C TRP A 112 4.23 -2.78 -1.92
N VAL A 113 3.71 -2.65 -3.14
CA VAL A 113 2.42 -3.25 -3.52
C VAL A 113 2.52 -4.79 -3.54
N LYS A 114 3.64 -5.35 -4.03
CA LYS A 114 3.86 -6.81 -3.97
C LYS A 114 3.93 -7.32 -2.54
N GLU A 115 4.63 -6.58 -1.68
CA GLU A 115 4.76 -6.86 -0.26
C GLU A 115 3.39 -6.84 0.44
N GLU A 116 2.57 -5.82 0.19
CA GLU A 116 1.19 -5.72 0.72
C GLU A 116 0.37 -6.96 0.33
N ILE A 117 0.41 -7.36 -0.95
CA ILE A 117 -0.31 -8.54 -1.45
C ILE A 117 0.18 -9.81 -0.74
N ALA A 118 1.50 -9.98 -0.60
CA ALA A 118 2.11 -11.14 0.05
C ALA A 118 1.71 -11.22 1.54
N PHE A 119 1.77 -10.08 2.25
CA PHE A 119 1.34 -9.99 3.64
C PHE A 119 -0.13 -10.35 3.79
N MET A 120 -0.99 -9.74 2.98
CA MET A 120 -2.43 -9.96 3.06
C MET A 120 -2.80 -11.43 2.79
N LEU A 121 -2.19 -12.08 1.81
CA LEU A 121 -2.42 -13.50 1.55
C LEU A 121 -2.02 -14.38 2.75
N ALA A 122 -0.82 -14.18 3.30
CA ALA A 122 -0.33 -14.95 4.43
C ALA A 122 -1.14 -14.71 5.72
N SER A 123 -1.49 -13.45 5.99
CA SER A 123 -2.28 -13.06 7.16
C SER A 123 -3.73 -13.52 7.08
N ILE A 124 -4.34 -13.59 5.88
CA ILE A 124 -5.65 -14.21 5.68
C ILE A 124 -5.61 -15.66 6.15
N ASP A 125 -4.64 -16.45 5.67
CA ASP A 125 -4.53 -17.86 6.04
C ASP A 125 -4.28 -18.04 7.54
N ALA A 126 -3.48 -17.17 8.16
CA ALA A 126 -3.27 -17.17 9.60
C ALA A 126 -4.53 -16.84 10.38
N LYS A 127 -5.25 -15.78 10.01
CA LYS A 127 -6.47 -15.33 10.71
C LYS A 127 -7.61 -16.36 10.56
N SER A 128 -7.77 -16.95 9.38
CA SER A 128 -8.70 -18.07 9.17
C SER A 128 -8.32 -19.28 10.03
N ALA A 129 -7.05 -19.69 10.06
CA ALA A 129 -6.61 -20.84 10.84
C ALA A 129 -6.77 -20.62 12.36
N LEU A 130 -6.55 -19.40 12.84
CA LEU A 130 -6.84 -18.99 14.21
C LEU A 130 -8.34 -19.03 14.54
N ALA A 131 -9.20 -18.69 13.57
CA ALA A 131 -10.66 -18.81 13.68
C ALA A 131 -11.17 -20.27 13.58
N GLY A 132 -10.27 -21.25 13.38
CA GLY A 132 -10.61 -22.68 13.25
C GLY A 132 -10.79 -23.15 11.82
N GLU A 133 -10.51 -22.31 10.82
CA GLU A 133 -10.61 -22.62 9.40
C GLU A 133 -9.22 -22.79 8.77
N GLY A 134 -8.82 -24.03 8.49
CA GLY A 134 -7.55 -24.34 7.83
C GLY A 134 -6.46 -24.84 8.78
N ASP A 135 -5.25 -24.99 8.25
CA ASP A 135 -4.10 -25.57 8.96
C ASP A 135 -3.22 -24.47 9.55
N LYS A 136 -3.13 -24.44 10.89
CA LYS A 136 -2.36 -23.46 11.66
C LYS A 136 -0.85 -23.54 11.40
N ILE A 137 -0.31 -24.73 11.17
CA ILE A 137 1.12 -24.93 10.91
C ILE A 137 1.45 -24.47 9.49
N ALA A 138 0.61 -24.81 8.52
CA ALA A 138 0.76 -24.34 7.14
C ALA A 138 0.67 -22.80 7.07
N ALA A 139 -0.30 -22.20 7.75
CA ALA A 139 -0.45 -20.75 7.81
C ALA A 139 0.76 -20.06 8.47
N GLY A 140 1.29 -20.64 9.55
CA GLY A 140 2.51 -20.13 10.20
C GLY A 140 3.72 -20.16 9.26
N THR A 141 3.84 -21.20 8.44
CA THR A 141 4.91 -21.33 7.44
C THR A 141 4.84 -20.23 6.38
N LEU A 142 3.63 -19.84 5.95
CA LEU A 142 3.43 -18.74 5.00
C LEU A 142 3.88 -17.39 5.59
N LEU A 143 3.57 -17.14 6.86
CA LEU A 143 4.03 -15.92 7.55
C LEU A 143 5.54 -15.91 7.77
N VAL A 144 6.16 -17.04 8.11
CA VAL A 144 7.63 -17.16 8.17
C VAL A 144 8.25 -16.81 6.82
N GLY A 145 7.72 -17.38 5.73
CA GLY A 145 8.16 -17.04 4.38
C GLY A 145 7.98 -15.55 4.05
N PHE A 146 6.91 -14.91 4.50
CA PHE A 146 6.75 -13.46 4.37
C PHE A 146 7.85 -12.70 5.12
N VAL A 147 8.08 -13.02 6.40
CA VAL A 147 9.09 -12.37 7.25
C VAL A 147 10.51 -12.50 6.68
N GLU A 148 10.85 -13.68 6.14
CA GLU A 148 12.15 -13.94 5.51
C GLU A 148 12.35 -13.13 4.22
N ASN A 149 11.31 -12.99 3.40
CA ASN A 149 11.39 -12.30 2.12
C ASN A 149 11.21 -10.78 2.23
N TYR A 150 10.53 -10.30 3.28
CA TYR A 150 10.11 -8.91 3.44
C TYR A 150 10.42 -8.37 4.85
N ALA A 151 11.65 -8.58 5.32
CA ALA A 151 12.08 -8.16 6.66
C ALA A 151 11.98 -6.64 6.92
N SER A 152 12.01 -5.82 5.86
CA SER A 152 11.82 -4.36 5.95
C SER A 152 10.36 -3.93 5.90
N SER A 153 9.41 -4.87 5.82
CA SER A 153 7.99 -4.53 5.73
C SER A 153 7.48 -3.80 6.95
N PHE A 154 6.63 -2.79 6.78
CA PHE A 154 5.93 -2.19 7.92
C PHE A 154 4.96 -3.17 8.60
N HIS A 155 4.61 -4.29 7.95
CA HIS A 155 3.85 -5.40 8.51
C HIS A 155 4.72 -6.45 9.24
N TYR A 156 6.04 -6.29 9.27
CA TYR A 156 6.95 -7.28 9.87
C TYR A 156 6.50 -7.71 11.28
N TYR A 157 6.24 -6.75 12.16
CA TYR A 157 5.84 -7.06 13.54
C TYR A 157 4.42 -7.64 13.62
N GLU A 158 3.49 -7.25 12.75
CA GLU A 158 2.16 -7.86 12.67
C GLU A 158 2.26 -9.33 12.23
N ALA A 159 3.14 -9.64 11.28
CA ALA A 159 3.38 -11.02 10.85
C ALA A 159 4.01 -11.86 11.96
N VAL A 160 4.99 -11.30 12.68
CA VAL A 160 5.65 -11.93 13.84
C VAL A 160 4.64 -12.23 14.95
N GLU A 161 3.75 -11.29 15.28
CA GLU A 161 2.68 -11.49 16.26
C GLU A 161 1.72 -12.63 15.82
N LEU A 162 1.31 -12.66 14.55
CA LEU A 162 0.45 -13.74 14.04
C LEU A 162 1.13 -15.12 14.08
N ILE A 163 2.45 -15.19 13.83
CA ILE A 163 3.21 -16.45 14.01
C ILE A 163 3.15 -16.90 15.47
N ALA A 164 3.36 -15.96 16.41
CA ALA A 164 3.33 -16.24 17.83
C ALA A 164 1.94 -16.73 18.28
N ASP A 165 0.87 -16.10 17.80
CA ASP A 165 -0.52 -16.47 18.07
C ASP A 165 -0.83 -17.88 17.56
N LEU A 166 -0.37 -18.21 16.33
CA LEU A 166 -0.55 -19.54 15.75
C LEU A 166 0.18 -20.61 16.58
N LEU A 167 1.44 -20.36 16.95
CA LEU A 167 2.23 -21.26 17.80
C LEU A 167 1.57 -21.46 19.17
N TYR A 168 1.08 -20.39 19.78
CA TYR A 168 0.33 -20.45 21.03
C TYR A 168 -0.91 -21.34 20.87
N SER A 169 -1.67 -21.14 19.79
CA SER A 169 -2.93 -21.84 19.53
C SER A 169 -2.79 -23.34 19.26
N VAL A 170 -1.56 -23.84 19.05
CA VAL A 170 -1.24 -25.28 18.90
C VAL A 170 -0.47 -25.82 20.11
N GLY A 171 -0.35 -25.05 21.20
CA GLY A 171 0.33 -25.46 22.42
C GLY A 171 1.86 -25.33 22.39
N ASN A 172 2.43 -24.71 21.34
CA ASN A 172 3.86 -24.47 21.25
C ASN A 172 4.26 -23.15 21.93
N PHE A 173 4.02 -23.08 23.24
CA PHE A 173 4.22 -21.87 24.03
C PHE A 173 5.67 -21.40 24.09
N LYS A 174 6.62 -22.35 24.10
CA LYS A 174 8.05 -22.02 24.14
C LYS A 174 8.45 -21.21 22.90
N ASN A 175 8.16 -21.74 21.71
CA ASN A 175 8.54 -21.06 20.48
C ASN A 175 7.69 -19.79 20.28
N SER A 176 6.42 -19.79 20.69
CA SER A 176 5.57 -18.58 20.67
C SER A 176 6.22 -17.42 21.44
N ALA A 177 6.76 -17.67 22.64
CA ALA A 177 7.42 -16.66 23.46
C ALA A 177 8.72 -16.10 22.85
N GLU A 178 9.36 -16.80 21.91
CA GLU A 178 10.54 -16.31 21.19
C GLU A 178 10.19 -15.20 20.18
N TYR A 179 8.95 -15.16 19.69
CA TYR A 179 8.49 -14.14 18.73
C TYR A 179 8.00 -12.83 19.37
N TYR A 180 7.78 -12.80 20.70
CA TYR A 180 7.39 -11.58 21.42
C TYR A 180 8.58 -10.84 22.09
N GLN A 181 9.81 -11.32 21.88
CA GLN A 181 11.05 -10.71 22.41
C GLN A 181 11.66 -9.72 21.41
#